data_AF-A0A7C7Z2L1-F1
#
_entry.id   AF-A0A7C7Z2L1-F1
#
_cell.length_a   1.000
_cell.length_b   1.000
_cell.length_c   1.000
_cell.angle_alpha   90.00
_cell.angle_beta   90.00
_cell.angle_gamma   90.00
#
_symmetry.space_group_name_H-M   'P 1'
#
loop_
_entity.id
_entity.type
_entity.pdbx_description
1 polymer ?
#
loop_
_entity_poly.entity_id
_entity_poly.type
_entity_poly.pdbx_seq_one_letter_code
_entity_poly.pdbx_strand_id
1 'polypeptide(L)'
;MSTEWQKTPCFEHQCSKCCRQTEMPVTNADISRIISAGLQNFSTTESFTTVLPDGSVRLVNSPVTQACVFLKTDSPDLHAPGTCEVWEDRPEGCRIYPLVLDQNDQPFLDELCPHRDQFPAPPIGLRGRLLVLSNTLDDEST
;
A
#
# COMPACT_ATOMS: atom_id res chain seq x y z
N MET A 1 12.14 1.52 -19.46
CA MET A 1 12.47 0.59 -18.36
C MET A 1 11.30 0.61 -17.39
N SER A 2 10.89 -0.54 -16.85
CA SER A 2 9.76 -0.61 -15.91
C SER A 2 10.06 0.22 -14.66
N THR A 3 9.12 1.07 -14.24
CA THR A 3 9.19 1.83 -12.98
C THR A 3 8.60 1.06 -11.80
N GLU A 4 7.96 -0.08 -12.08
CA GLU A 4 7.37 -1.01 -11.11
C GLU A 4 8.10 -2.36 -11.12
N TRP A 5 7.88 -3.14 -10.05
CA TRP A 5 8.37 -4.51 -9.92
C TRP A 5 7.93 -5.35 -11.13
N GLN A 6 8.89 -5.90 -11.87
CA GLN A 6 8.57 -6.74 -13.05
C GLN A 6 7.83 -8.03 -12.67
N LYS A 7 8.10 -8.55 -11.46
CA LYS A 7 7.46 -9.71 -10.87
C LYS A 7 7.39 -9.52 -9.37
N THR A 8 6.24 -9.83 -8.76
CA THR A 8 6.09 -9.86 -7.29
C THR A 8 5.71 -11.28 -6.83
N PRO A 9 6.27 -11.77 -5.73
CA PRO A 9 5.91 -13.07 -5.16
C PRO A 9 4.48 -13.07 -4.56
N CYS A 10 3.85 -11.91 -4.38
CA CYS A 10 2.56 -11.78 -3.72
C CYS A 10 1.47 -12.65 -4.34
N PHE A 11 1.37 -12.68 -5.68
CA PHE A 11 0.35 -13.49 -6.36
C PHE A 11 0.65 -14.98 -6.30
N GLU A 12 1.91 -15.37 -6.48
CA GLU A 12 2.32 -16.79 -6.48
C GLU A 12 2.05 -17.45 -5.13
N HIS A 13 2.23 -16.70 -4.03
CA HIS A 13 1.96 -17.16 -2.67
C HIS A 13 0.57 -16.79 -2.15
N GLN A 14 -0.26 -16.14 -2.97
CA GLN A 14 -1.55 -15.56 -2.56
C GLN A 14 -1.43 -14.73 -1.26
N CYS A 15 -0.28 -14.07 -1.08
CA CYS A 15 0.06 -13.37 0.14
C CYS A 15 -0.72 -12.05 0.23
N SER A 16 -1.46 -11.88 1.32
CA SER A 16 -2.18 -10.64 1.63
C SER A 16 -1.71 -9.96 2.93
N LYS A 17 -0.57 -10.39 3.47
CA LYS A 17 -0.11 -10.01 4.82
C LYS A 17 0.01 -8.50 5.03
N CYS A 18 0.55 -7.75 4.07
CA CYS A 18 0.69 -6.28 4.18
C CYS A 18 -0.64 -5.52 4.11
N CYS A 19 -1.72 -6.18 3.68
CA CYS A 19 -3.06 -5.62 3.70
C CYS A 19 -3.76 -5.82 5.06
N ARG A 20 -3.17 -6.56 6.01
CA ARG A 20 -3.73 -6.85 7.33
C ARG A 20 -3.29 -5.77 8.32
N GLN A 21 -4.26 -5.19 9.03
CA GLN A 21 -4.04 -4.11 10.01
C GLN A 21 -3.13 -3.01 9.44
N THR A 22 -3.31 -2.69 8.16
CA THR A 22 -2.37 -1.83 7.45
C THR A 22 -2.48 -0.40 7.97
N GLU A 23 -1.33 0.25 8.12
CA GLU A 23 -1.25 1.68 8.42
C GLU A 23 -0.88 2.50 7.19
N MET A 24 -1.11 1.92 5.99
CA MET A 24 -0.69 2.51 4.72
C MET A 24 -1.15 3.96 4.57
N PRO A 25 -0.21 4.93 4.57
CA PRO A 25 -0.52 6.32 4.30
C PRO A 25 -0.93 6.48 2.83
N VAL A 26 -1.79 7.45 2.57
CA VAL A 26 -2.28 7.73 1.21
C VAL A 26 -2.19 9.21 0.93
N THR A 27 -1.75 9.53 -0.29
CA THR A 27 -1.68 10.92 -0.76
C THR A 27 -2.99 11.37 -1.38
N ASN A 28 -3.18 12.69 -1.56
CA ASN A 28 -4.30 13.22 -2.32
C ASN A 28 -4.32 12.71 -3.78
N ALA A 29 -3.15 12.45 -4.36
CA ALA A 29 -3.02 11.87 -5.69
C ALA A 29 -3.50 10.41 -5.73
N ASP A 30 -3.24 9.62 -4.69
CA ASP A 30 -3.76 8.26 -4.56
C ASP A 30 -5.28 8.25 -4.46
N ILE A 31 -5.85 9.10 -3.60
CA ILE A 31 -7.29 9.25 -3.40
C ILE A 31 -7.98 9.60 -4.73
N SER A 32 -7.44 10.61 -5.42
CA SER A 32 -7.99 11.06 -6.71
C SER A 32 -7.97 9.96 -7.77
N ARG A 33 -6.88 9.18 -7.83
CA ARG A 33 -6.74 8.05 -8.76
C ARG A 33 -7.75 6.94 -8.45
N ILE A 34 -7.89 6.55 -7.19
CA ILE A 34 -8.81 5.48 -6.78
C ILE A 34 -10.27 5.86 -7.06
N ILE A 35 -10.68 7.10 -6.74
CA ILE A 35 -12.04 7.57 -7.04
C ILE A 35 -12.28 7.57 -8.56
N SER A 36 -11.30 8.01 -9.34
CA SER A 36 -11.37 8.05 -10.81
C SER A 36 -11.46 6.66 -11.45
N ALA A 37 -11.01 5.60 -10.76
CA ALA A 37 -11.18 4.22 -11.21
C ALA A 37 -12.66 3.77 -11.21
N GLY A 38 -13.57 4.52 -10.56
CA GLY A 38 -15.02 4.33 -10.69
C GLY A 38 -15.57 3.10 -9.98
N LEU A 39 -14.90 2.63 -8.92
CA LEU A 39 -15.40 1.52 -8.11
C LEU A 39 -16.61 1.96 -7.28
N GLN A 40 -17.75 1.29 -7.45
CA GLN A 40 -19.02 1.69 -6.84
C GLN A 40 -18.96 1.83 -5.31
N ASN A 41 -18.22 0.94 -4.63
CA ASN A 41 -18.10 0.95 -3.17
C ASN A 41 -17.05 1.94 -2.64
N PHE A 42 -16.26 2.56 -3.52
CA PHE A 42 -15.11 3.39 -3.17
C PHE A 42 -15.13 4.75 -3.89
N SER A 43 -16.33 5.34 -4.01
CA SER A 43 -16.56 6.56 -4.79
C SER A 43 -16.33 7.87 -4.03
N THR A 44 -16.07 7.81 -2.71
CA THR A 44 -15.77 8.99 -1.87
C THR A 44 -14.53 8.73 -1.03
N THR A 45 -13.82 9.79 -0.64
CA THR A 45 -12.59 9.68 0.18
C THR A 45 -12.84 8.88 1.47
N GLU A 46 -13.91 9.22 2.19
CA GLU A 46 -14.25 8.61 3.49
C GLU A 46 -14.65 7.13 3.39
N SER A 47 -14.96 6.64 2.18
CA SER A 47 -15.31 5.23 1.99
C SER A 47 -14.10 4.29 2.13
N PHE A 48 -12.87 4.82 2.02
CA PHE A 48 -11.65 4.01 2.12
C PHE A 48 -10.50 4.65 2.89
N THR A 49 -10.62 5.91 3.34
CA THR A 49 -9.59 6.57 4.14
C THR A 49 -10.08 6.98 5.52
N THR A 50 -9.13 7.23 6.42
CA THR A 50 -9.35 7.92 7.69
C THR A 50 -8.27 8.98 7.88
N VAL A 51 -8.63 10.09 8.54
CA VAL A 51 -7.71 11.19 8.89
C VAL A 51 -7.30 11.02 10.35
N LEU A 52 -6.00 11.06 10.61
CA LEU A 52 -5.43 10.95 11.94
C LEU A 52 -5.36 12.30 12.65
N PRO A 53 -5.15 12.32 13.99
CA PRO A 53 -5.07 13.57 14.75
C PRO A 53 -3.93 14.50 14.32
N ASP A 54 -2.89 13.95 13.71
CA ASP A 54 -1.76 14.67 13.14
C ASP A 54 -1.99 15.09 11.69
N GLY A 55 -3.23 15.05 11.19
CA GLY A 55 -3.58 15.45 9.82
C GLY A 55 -3.26 14.40 8.75
N SER A 56 -2.42 13.40 9.05
CA SER A 56 -2.07 12.37 8.07
C SER A 56 -3.27 11.51 7.68
N VAL A 57 -3.30 11.06 6.42
CA VAL A 57 -4.40 10.25 5.87
C VAL A 57 -3.90 8.84 5.61
N ARG A 58 -4.67 7.83 6.03
CA ARG A 58 -4.35 6.41 5.78
C ARG A 58 -5.55 5.60 5.33
N LEU A 59 -5.29 4.42 4.77
CA LEU A 59 -6.33 3.46 4.46
C LEU A 59 -7.06 2.99 5.72
N VAL A 60 -8.38 2.81 5.61
CA VAL A 60 -9.19 2.20 6.67
C VAL A 60 -9.17 0.67 6.57
N ASN A 61 -9.26 0.02 7.74
CA ASN A 61 -9.37 -1.44 7.84
C ASN A 61 -10.81 -1.82 8.22
N SER A 62 -11.32 -2.91 7.64
CA SER A 62 -12.58 -3.54 8.02
C SER A 62 -12.50 -4.03 9.47
N PRO A 63 -13.51 -3.73 10.33
CA PRO A 63 -13.52 -4.22 11.70
C PRO A 63 -13.77 -5.73 11.79
N VAL A 64 -14.32 -6.35 10.74
CA VAL A 64 -14.63 -7.80 10.71
C VAL A 64 -13.39 -8.60 10.34
N THR A 65 -12.71 -8.19 9.25
CA THR A 65 -11.59 -8.93 8.69
C THR A 65 -10.23 -8.38 9.11
N GLN A 66 -10.21 -7.27 9.87
CA GLN A 66 -9.00 -6.55 10.29
C GLN A 66 -8.03 -6.29 9.13
N ALA A 67 -8.55 -6.13 7.92
CA ALA A 67 -7.78 -5.92 6.71
C ALA A 67 -8.22 -4.64 6.02
N CYS A 68 -7.34 -4.08 5.19
CA CYS A 68 -7.65 -2.97 4.30
C CYS A 68 -8.99 -3.21 3.61
N VAL A 69 -9.85 -2.19 3.55
CA VAL A 69 -11.18 -2.32 2.94
C VAL A 69 -11.17 -2.75 1.47
N PHE A 70 -10.05 -2.57 0.77
CA PHE A 70 -9.87 -3.07 -0.59
C PHE A 70 -9.56 -4.56 -0.69
N LEU A 71 -9.27 -5.24 0.42
CA LEU A 71 -8.91 -6.66 0.39
C LEU A 71 -10.18 -7.52 0.39
N LYS A 72 -10.39 -8.29 -0.68
CA LYS A 72 -11.36 -9.39 -0.71
C LYS A 72 -10.84 -10.55 0.14
N THR A 73 -11.43 -10.69 1.31
CA THR A 73 -11.17 -11.75 2.30
C THR A 73 -12.37 -11.83 3.24
N ASP A 74 -12.58 -12.99 3.86
CA ASP A 74 -13.56 -13.23 4.93
C ASP A 74 -12.88 -13.55 6.28
N SER A 75 -11.59 -13.85 6.27
CA SER A 75 -10.81 -14.18 7.45
C SER A 75 -10.08 -12.96 8.04
N PRO A 76 -9.92 -12.86 9.37
CA PRO A 76 -9.01 -11.93 10.04
C PRO A 76 -7.58 -12.49 10.20
N ASP A 77 -7.32 -13.73 9.78
CA ASP A 77 -6.00 -14.34 9.89
C ASP A 77 -4.96 -13.57 9.06
N LEU A 78 -3.80 -13.31 9.67
CA LEU A 78 -2.69 -12.56 9.10
C LEU A 78 -2.14 -13.18 7.80
N HIS A 79 -2.26 -14.50 7.66
CA HIS A 79 -1.74 -15.29 6.55
C HIS A 79 -2.85 -15.85 5.64
N ALA A 80 -4.12 -15.52 5.90
CA ALA A 80 -5.20 -15.90 5.00
C ALA A 80 -5.01 -15.27 3.60
N PRO A 81 -5.41 -15.98 2.54
CA PRO A 81 -5.36 -15.44 1.19
C PRO A 81 -6.28 -14.23 1.05
N GLY A 82 -6.01 -13.39 0.05
CA GLY A 82 -6.89 -12.28 -0.29
C GLY A 82 -6.48 -11.62 -1.61
N THR A 83 -7.43 -10.91 -2.23
CA THR A 83 -7.20 -10.20 -3.50
C THR A 83 -7.56 -8.73 -3.33
N CYS A 84 -6.66 -7.82 -3.69
CA CYS A 84 -6.94 -6.39 -3.63
C CYS A 84 -7.82 -5.96 -4.81
N GLU A 85 -8.95 -5.32 -4.54
CA GLU A 85 -9.89 -4.85 -5.57
C GLU A 85 -9.34 -3.70 -6.41
N VAL A 86 -8.48 -2.87 -5.82
CA VAL A 86 -7.82 -1.74 -6.50
C VAL A 86 -6.43 -2.11 -6.99
N TRP A 87 -6.12 -3.38 -7.30
CA TRP A 87 -4.74 -3.81 -7.58
C TRP A 87 -4.01 -2.93 -8.62
N GLU A 88 -4.69 -2.55 -9.69
CA GLU A 88 -4.14 -1.69 -10.75
C GLU A 88 -4.03 -0.21 -10.36
N ASP A 89 -4.81 0.23 -9.37
CA ASP A 89 -4.93 1.63 -8.92
C ASP A 89 -4.36 1.89 -7.52
N ARG A 90 -3.78 0.85 -6.90
CA ARG A 90 -3.22 0.82 -5.55
C ARG A 90 -2.49 2.11 -5.19
N PRO A 91 -2.57 2.56 -3.92
CA PRO A 91 -1.75 3.66 -3.43
C PRO A 91 -0.27 3.44 -3.73
N GLU A 92 0.47 4.54 -3.89
CA GLU A 92 1.88 4.50 -4.26
C GLU A 92 2.71 3.66 -3.28
N GLY A 93 2.45 3.79 -1.97
CA GLY A 93 3.12 2.97 -0.95
C GLY A 93 2.87 1.46 -1.13
N CYS A 94 1.66 1.04 -1.50
CA CYS A 94 1.35 -0.36 -1.81
C CYS A 94 2.05 -0.88 -3.08
N ARG A 95 2.36 -0.02 -4.05
CA ARG A 95 3.12 -0.37 -5.26
C ARG A 95 4.61 -0.52 -4.99
N ILE A 96 5.12 0.31 -4.09
CA ILE A 96 6.55 0.35 -3.72
C ILE A 96 6.91 -0.79 -2.78
N TYR A 97 6.02 -1.14 -1.84
CA TYR A 97 6.21 -2.23 -0.88
C TYR A 97 6.71 -3.52 -1.56
N PRO A 98 7.75 -4.20 -1.03
CA PRO A 98 8.31 -4.06 0.32
C PRO A 98 9.51 -3.12 0.44
N LEU A 99 9.81 -2.28 -0.57
CA LEU A 99 10.89 -1.30 -0.42
C LEU A 99 10.46 -0.20 0.57
N VAL A 100 11.26 0.01 1.62
CA VAL A 100 11.04 1.02 2.67
C VAL A 100 12.35 1.77 2.95
N LEU A 101 12.27 2.92 3.65
CA LEU A 101 13.44 3.69 4.08
C LEU A 101 13.74 3.41 5.56
N ASP A 102 15.02 3.36 5.91
CA ASP A 102 15.45 3.43 7.32
C ASP A 102 15.49 4.88 7.82
N GLN A 103 15.89 5.09 9.08
CA GLN A 103 16.01 6.43 9.67
C GLN A 103 17.07 7.34 9.00
N ASN A 104 17.86 6.83 8.06
CA ASN A 104 18.88 7.57 7.30
C ASN A 104 18.55 7.64 5.79
N ASP A 105 17.28 7.44 5.42
CA ASP A 105 16.79 7.39 4.03
C ASP A 105 17.49 6.34 3.15
N GLN A 106 18.00 5.27 3.76
CA GLN A 106 18.56 4.14 3.04
C GLN A 106 17.47 3.12 2.73
N PRO A 107 17.34 2.71 1.46
CA PRO A 107 16.31 1.76 1.06
C PRO A 107 16.68 0.34 1.49
N PHE A 108 15.74 -0.38 2.08
CA PHE A 108 15.83 -1.80 2.35
C PHE A 108 14.49 -2.50 2.09
N LEU A 109 14.49 -3.83 1.98
CA LEU A 109 13.23 -4.59 1.87
C LEU A 109 12.73 -4.95 3.27
N ASP A 110 11.50 -4.54 3.56
CA ASP A 110 10.85 -4.71 4.85
C ASP A 110 10.87 -6.17 5.33
N GLU A 111 11.28 -6.35 6.59
CA GLU A 111 11.37 -7.64 7.26
C GLU A 111 10.01 -8.26 7.56
N LEU A 112 8.94 -7.45 7.59
CA LEU A 112 7.60 -7.96 7.80
C LEU A 112 7.06 -8.72 6.57
N CYS A 113 7.65 -8.51 5.38
CA CYS A 113 7.31 -9.22 4.17
C CYS A 113 7.92 -10.65 4.19
N PRO A 114 7.10 -11.71 4.26
CA PRO A 114 7.61 -13.09 4.37
C PRO A 114 8.27 -13.59 3.08
N HIS A 115 8.14 -12.85 1.98
CA HIS A 115 8.68 -13.21 0.66
C HIS A 115 9.69 -12.18 0.14
N ARG A 116 10.22 -11.28 1.00
CA ARG A 116 11.12 -10.19 0.60
C ARG A 116 12.31 -10.69 -0.25
N ASP A 117 12.85 -11.86 0.09
CA ASP A 117 14.03 -12.44 -0.58
C ASP A 117 13.73 -12.98 -1.99
N GLN A 118 12.45 -13.02 -2.39
CA GLN A 118 12.01 -13.47 -3.72
C GLN A 118 11.71 -12.29 -4.66
N PHE A 119 11.76 -11.05 -4.17
CA PHE A 119 11.66 -9.88 -5.03
C PHE A 119 12.93 -9.74 -5.89
N PRO A 120 12.81 -9.29 -7.15
CA PRO A 120 13.99 -8.94 -7.94
C PRO A 120 14.68 -7.72 -7.33
N ALA A 121 15.81 -7.30 -7.90
CA ALA A 121 16.40 -6.01 -7.55
C ALA A 121 15.37 -4.88 -7.80
N PRO A 122 15.26 -3.88 -6.89
CA PRO A 122 14.37 -2.74 -7.07
C PRO A 122 14.59 -2.06 -8.44
N PRO A 123 13.51 -1.75 -9.19
CA PRO A 123 13.61 -1.03 -10.45
C PRO A 123 14.30 0.33 -10.29
N ILE A 124 14.99 0.76 -11.35
CA ILE A 124 15.61 2.09 -11.41
C ILE A 124 14.51 3.14 -11.24
N GLY A 125 14.66 3.99 -10.23
CA GLY A 125 13.69 5.04 -9.89
C GLY A 125 12.70 4.68 -8.78
N LEU A 126 12.57 3.41 -8.38
CA LEU A 126 11.64 3.03 -7.30
C LEU A 126 12.01 3.71 -5.97
N ARG A 127 13.30 3.81 -5.65
CA ARG A 127 13.80 4.59 -4.50
C ARG A 127 13.41 6.07 -4.60
N GLY A 128 13.54 6.66 -5.79
CA GLY A 128 13.19 8.07 -6.00
C GLY A 128 11.70 8.32 -5.75
N ARG A 129 10.83 7.41 -6.23
CA ARG A 129 9.40 7.44 -5.95
C ARG A 129 9.10 7.34 -4.46
N LEU A 130 9.81 6.47 -3.73
CA LEU A 130 9.68 6.33 -2.28
C LEU A 130 10.06 7.60 -1.52
N LEU A 131 11.15 8.27 -1.91
CA LEU A 131 11.55 9.55 -1.31
C LEU A 131 10.52 10.66 -1.60
N VAL A 132 10.01 10.73 -2.84
CA VAL A 132 8.95 11.69 -3.20
C VAL A 132 7.68 11.42 -2.40
N LEU A 133 7.29 10.14 -2.26
CA LEU A 133 6.14 9.74 -1.46
C LEU A 133 6.31 10.18 0.00
N SER A 134 7.47 9.92 0.62
CA SER A 134 7.74 10.33 2.00
C SER A 134 7.56 11.84 2.18
N ASN A 135 8.24 12.65 1.36
CA ASN A 135 8.13 14.10 1.45
C ASN A 135 6.70 14.61 1.22
N THR A 136 5.96 13.99 0.30
CA THR A 136 4.57 14.39 0.02
C THR A 136 3.69 14.14 1.23
N LEU A 137 3.87 13.00 1.92
CA LEU A 137 3.10 12.68 3.12
C LEU A 137 3.43 13.61 4.29
N ASP A 138 4.69 14.03 4.42
CA ASP A 138 5.11 15.00 5.44
C ASP A 138 4.47 16.38 5.17
N ASP A 139 4.44 16.82 3.91
CA ASP A 139 3.80 18.08 3.51
C ASP A 139 2.27 18.06 3.69
N GLU A 140 1.61 16.92 3.45
CA GLU A 140 0.15 16.77 3.54
C GLU A 140 -0.38 16.56 4.96
N SER A 141 0.49 16.26 5.93
CA SER A 141 0.13 16.07 7.35
C SER A 141 0.28 17.35 8.20
N THR A 142 0.77 18.45 7.63
CA THR A 142 0.97 19.73 8.33
C THR A 142 -0.26 20.64 8.25
#